data_AF-A0A7Y2IFU4-F1
#
_entry.id   AF-A0A7Y2IFU4-F1
#
_cell.length_a   1.000
_cell.length_b   1.000
_cell.length_c   1.000
_cell.angle_alpha   90.00
_cell.angle_beta   90.00
_cell.angle_gamma   90.00
#
_symmetry.space_group_name_H-M   'P 1'
#
loop_
_entity.id
_entity.type
_entity.pdbx_description
1 polymer ?
#
loop_
_entity_poly.entity_id
_entity_poly.type
_entity_poly.pdbx_seq_one_letter_code
_entity_poly.pdbx_strand_id
1 'polypeptide(L)'
;MRKCIFISVLFLAGLLGTSPTLAEVESGRADTSAPGPSAVHKEMSARYVSTFRVATTLEELQFAPDFKPEHANLLRLYQAYFNRGPGLKGAKYWVTTWEDVKAEGATAQRPAGHDYLGEFADLFTDQPEFQNTYGDADNAEFLSRVYNNMLGRAPDQKGYDYWLSFLNGTNTEQPGVVLSKGATVRWVTRSPEFVNRYPFGHTDLSDHPSDNANCVPGEVTFQGTEITGIYRLRDGGIRELCWGVRNIDVEGAWGRLAQVAEPTHFSPVVLLGVYQGNGAGIVAYAGPTFGANNTYIGDLWLISAQDVATRNDPIEADLTMAHELSHVFTQLDAQYQPWQSSPCSTYEAYSFDSDGNGSIDTFGCYTPTSYLNQWVGNFWSQDELANAGNRDALCVDGHDFISSYATTSPEEDLAESFSGYVYSANVSNQGAKFAFFDSKPELKAYRDRAQSFGWTGYTGSLDQCP
;
A
#
# COMPACT_ATOMS: atom_id res chain seq x y z
N MET A 1 17.75 14.48 12.78
CA MET A 1 17.25 14.87 11.44
C MET A 1 16.95 13.59 10.67
N ARG A 2 15.67 13.23 10.63
CA ARG A 2 15.13 12.22 9.70
C ARG A 2 14.97 12.94 8.35
N LYS A 3 15.30 12.29 7.24
CA LYS A 3 15.22 12.89 5.89
C LYS A 3 14.20 12.08 5.09
N CYS A 4 13.29 12.73 4.39
CA CYS A 4 12.56 12.14 3.26
C CYS A 4 13.40 12.41 2.00
N ILE A 5 13.34 11.60 0.94
CA ILE A 5 14.11 11.89 -0.28
C ILE A 5 13.29 11.48 -1.50
N PHE A 6 13.10 12.43 -2.41
CA PHE A 6 12.51 12.20 -3.72
C PHE A 6 13.49 11.56 -4.73
N ILE A 7 13.01 10.61 -5.57
CA ILE A 7 13.79 9.93 -6.62
C ILE A 7 13.43 10.44 -8.02
N SER A 8 14.41 11.00 -8.73
CA SER A 8 14.29 11.32 -10.16
C SER A 8 14.48 10.08 -11.06
N VAL A 9 13.79 10.09 -12.21
CA VAL A 9 13.51 8.96 -13.14
C VAL A 9 14.75 8.16 -13.60
N LEU A 10 15.97 8.69 -13.53
CA LEU A 10 17.18 7.95 -13.98
C LEU A 10 18.02 7.29 -12.89
N PHE A 11 17.75 7.51 -11.60
CA PHE A 11 18.62 6.96 -10.55
C PHE A 11 18.62 5.42 -10.48
N LEU A 12 17.60 4.74 -11.02
CA LEU A 12 17.55 3.27 -11.06
C LEU A 12 18.34 2.62 -12.21
N ALA A 13 18.61 3.35 -13.31
CA ALA A 13 19.26 2.76 -14.48
C ALA A 13 20.80 2.68 -14.37
N GLY A 14 21.41 3.32 -13.38
CA GLY A 14 22.88 3.48 -13.28
C GLY A 14 23.68 2.28 -12.77
N LEU A 15 23.06 1.14 -12.46
CA LEU A 15 23.73 0.03 -11.74
C LEU A 15 24.30 -1.11 -12.60
N LEU A 16 24.17 -1.09 -13.93
CA LEU A 16 24.88 -2.01 -14.81
C LEU A 16 25.41 -1.25 -16.03
N GLY A 17 26.72 -1.05 -16.06
CA GLY A 17 27.42 -0.24 -17.06
C GLY A 17 27.04 -0.59 -18.49
N THR A 18 26.34 0.33 -19.14
CA THR A 18 26.56 0.88 -20.50
C THR A 18 25.35 1.77 -20.78
N SER A 19 25.56 3.09 -20.76
CA SER A 19 24.54 4.06 -21.17
C SER A 19 24.24 3.84 -22.66
N PRO A 20 22.98 3.61 -23.08
CA PRO A 20 22.66 3.65 -24.49
C PRO A 20 22.81 5.09 -24.98
N THR A 21 23.53 5.27 -26.08
CA THR A 21 23.70 6.61 -26.67
C THR A 21 22.38 7.09 -27.29
N LEU A 22 22.18 8.41 -27.39
CA LEU A 22 21.02 9.06 -28.04
C LEU A 22 20.63 8.48 -29.40
N ALA A 23 21.56 7.82 -30.11
CA ALA A 23 21.30 7.16 -31.40
C ALA A 23 20.54 5.82 -31.29
N GLU A 24 20.58 5.12 -30.17
CA GLU A 24 19.88 3.83 -30.00
C GLU A 24 18.37 4.03 -29.75
N VAL A 25 17.99 5.16 -29.15
CA VAL A 25 16.59 5.57 -28.92
C VAL A 25 15.90 6.00 -30.22
N GLU A 26 16.62 6.62 -31.17
CA GLU A 26 16.05 7.03 -32.47
C GLU A 26 15.79 5.84 -33.41
N SER A 27 16.43 4.70 -33.22
CA SER A 27 16.32 3.53 -34.10
C SER A 27 15.06 2.67 -33.88
N GLY A 28 14.32 2.89 -32.79
CA GLY A 28 13.05 2.21 -32.49
C GLY A 28 11.82 2.80 -33.18
N ARG A 29 12.00 3.79 -34.07
CA ARG A 29 10.90 4.48 -34.76
C ARG A 29 10.39 3.69 -35.97
N ALA A 30 9.64 2.62 -35.73
CA ALA A 30 8.68 2.00 -36.66
C ALA A 30 7.75 1.10 -35.84
N ASP A 31 6.49 1.45 -35.58
CA ASP A 31 5.39 1.33 -36.53
C ASP A 31 4.25 2.30 -36.16
N THR A 32 3.81 3.12 -37.11
CA THR A 32 2.73 4.11 -36.97
C THR A 32 1.33 3.48 -37.00
N SER A 33 1.18 2.27 -36.46
CA SER A 33 -0.10 1.54 -36.40
C SER A 33 -0.60 1.25 -34.98
N ALA A 34 0.18 1.62 -33.95
CA ALA A 34 -0.28 1.55 -32.57
C ALA A 34 -1.35 2.64 -32.30
N PRO A 35 -2.50 2.29 -31.71
CA PRO A 35 -3.48 3.29 -31.30
C PRO A 35 -2.80 4.25 -30.32
N GLY A 36 -2.95 5.56 -30.54
CA GLY A 36 -2.31 6.60 -29.73
C GLY A 36 -2.65 6.49 -28.23
N PRO A 37 -1.92 7.20 -27.36
CA PRO A 37 -1.99 7.07 -25.90
C PRO A 37 -3.33 7.43 -25.25
N SER A 38 -4.41 7.64 -26.01
CA SER A 38 -5.74 7.97 -25.48
C SER A 38 -6.64 6.76 -25.20
N ALA A 39 -6.15 5.52 -25.24
CA ALA A 39 -6.99 4.31 -25.17
C ALA A 39 -6.98 3.56 -23.83
N VAL A 40 -6.20 3.98 -22.82
CA VAL A 40 -6.14 3.28 -21.51
C VAL A 40 -6.68 4.13 -20.35
N HIS A 41 -7.38 5.23 -20.62
CA HIS A 41 -8.25 5.85 -19.60
C HIS A 41 -9.59 5.11 -19.56
N LYS A 42 -9.58 3.88 -19.07
CA LYS A 42 -10.81 3.31 -18.50
C LYS A 42 -10.97 4.00 -17.16
N GLU A 43 -12.02 4.79 -16.98
CA GLU A 43 -12.38 5.43 -15.72
C GLU A 43 -12.24 4.42 -14.56
N MET A 44 -11.16 4.53 -13.78
CA MET A 44 -10.90 3.69 -12.62
C MET A 44 -11.70 4.25 -11.44
N SER A 45 -12.98 3.90 -11.40
CA SER A 45 -13.84 4.10 -10.23
C SER A 45 -13.71 2.88 -9.31
N ALA A 46 -12.60 2.74 -8.60
CA ALA A 46 -12.54 1.85 -7.43
C ALA A 46 -13.10 2.62 -6.22
N ARG A 47 -14.29 2.25 -5.78
CA ARG A 47 -14.89 2.81 -4.56
C ARG A 47 -14.23 2.14 -3.36
N TYR A 48 -13.19 2.78 -2.81
CA TYR A 48 -12.75 2.48 -1.44
C TYR A 48 -13.91 2.71 -0.48
N VAL A 49 -14.25 1.67 0.26
CA VAL A 49 -15.19 1.78 1.37
C VAL A 49 -14.42 2.01 2.66
N SER A 50 -14.90 2.94 3.48
CA SER A 50 -14.26 3.29 4.76
C SER A 50 -14.27 2.14 5.77
N THR A 51 -15.22 1.21 5.64
CA THR A 51 -15.33 0.01 6.47
C THR A 51 -15.93 -1.16 5.69
N PHE A 52 -15.65 -2.39 6.11
CA PHE A 52 -16.22 -3.60 5.50
C PHE A 52 -17.75 -3.61 5.61
N ARG A 53 -18.30 -2.88 6.60
CA ARG A 53 -19.74 -2.77 6.86
C ARG A 53 -20.48 -1.99 5.78
N VAL A 54 -19.84 -1.04 5.09
CA VAL A 54 -20.48 -0.26 4.01
C VAL A 54 -20.23 -0.83 2.60
N ALA A 55 -19.45 -1.91 2.49
CA ALA A 55 -19.18 -2.62 1.23
C ALA A 55 -20.45 -3.01 0.46
N THR A 56 -20.48 -2.78 -0.84
CA THR A 56 -21.55 -3.18 -1.77
C THR A 56 -21.16 -4.40 -2.62
N THR A 57 -19.90 -4.80 -2.59
CA THR A 57 -19.38 -6.04 -3.17
C THR A 57 -18.55 -6.84 -2.16
N LEU A 58 -18.35 -8.14 -2.42
CA LEU A 58 -17.47 -8.99 -1.59
C LEU A 58 -16.00 -8.56 -1.72
N GLU A 59 -15.64 -7.97 -2.85
CA GLU A 59 -14.33 -7.37 -3.09
C GLU A 59 -14.14 -6.18 -2.15
N GLU A 60 -15.02 -5.17 -2.21
CA GLU A 60 -14.99 -4.00 -1.31
C GLU A 60 -14.91 -4.38 0.17
N LEU A 61 -15.60 -5.47 0.58
CA LEU A 61 -15.55 -5.99 1.94
C LEU A 61 -14.16 -6.46 2.34
N GLN A 62 -13.48 -7.19 1.46
CA GLN A 62 -12.17 -7.79 1.73
C GLN A 62 -11.01 -6.81 1.61
N PHE A 63 -11.23 -5.70 0.90
CA PHE A 63 -10.26 -4.61 0.75
C PHE A 63 -10.49 -3.45 1.72
N ALA A 64 -11.55 -3.50 2.53
CA ALA A 64 -11.81 -2.47 3.52
C ALA A 64 -10.68 -2.40 4.57
N PRO A 65 -10.28 -1.21 5.04
CA PRO A 65 -9.15 -1.06 5.98
C PRO A 65 -9.32 -1.80 7.32
N ASP A 66 -10.56 -2.05 7.73
CA ASP A 66 -10.92 -2.78 8.95
C ASP A 66 -11.13 -4.28 8.71
N PHE A 67 -10.91 -4.80 7.49
CA PHE A 67 -10.87 -6.23 7.19
C PHE A 67 -9.48 -6.81 7.53
N LYS A 68 -9.43 -7.75 8.47
CA LYS A 68 -8.19 -8.28 9.05
C LYS A 68 -7.89 -9.70 8.55
N PRO A 69 -6.64 -10.19 8.67
CA PRO A 69 -6.31 -11.57 8.30
C PRO A 69 -7.16 -12.65 8.98
N GLU A 70 -7.68 -12.39 10.19
CA GLU A 70 -8.60 -13.29 10.89
C GLU A 70 -9.95 -13.42 10.16
N HIS A 71 -10.43 -12.34 9.54
CA HIS A 71 -11.65 -12.37 8.74
C HIS A 71 -11.47 -13.22 7.49
N ALA A 72 -10.31 -13.13 6.83
CA ALA A 72 -9.96 -14.03 5.73
C ALA A 72 -10.00 -15.51 6.16
N ASN A 73 -9.47 -15.83 7.35
CA ASN A 73 -9.53 -17.19 7.89
C ASN A 73 -10.97 -17.64 8.18
N LEU A 74 -11.81 -16.75 8.69
CA LEU A 74 -13.24 -17.00 8.88
C LEU A 74 -13.97 -17.25 7.54
N LEU A 75 -13.67 -16.48 6.49
CA LEU A 75 -14.25 -16.70 5.17
C LEU A 75 -13.73 -17.98 4.51
N ARG A 76 -12.48 -18.40 4.78
CA ARG A 76 -11.97 -19.73 4.39
C ARG A 76 -12.70 -20.86 5.12
N LEU A 77 -12.99 -20.72 6.41
CA LEU A 77 -13.88 -21.65 7.12
C LEU A 77 -15.24 -21.69 6.43
N TYR A 78 -15.83 -20.55 6.10
CA TYR A 78 -17.12 -20.52 5.40
C TYR A 78 -17.06 -21.31 4.09
N GLN A 79 -16.05 -21.03 3.26
CA GLN A 79 -15.82 -21.71 1.99
C GLN A 79 -15.68 -23.23 2.16
N ALA A 80 -14.95 -23.68 3.18
CA ALA A 80 -14.76 -25.10 3.44
C ALA A 80 -16.05 -25.79 3.88
N TYR A 81 -16.79 -25.18 4.82
CA TYR A 81 -17.97 -25.78 5.43
C TYR A 81 -19.17 -25.84 4.49
N PHE A 82 -19.35 -24.79 3.68
CA PHE A 82 -20.51 -24.68 2.79
C PHE A 82 -20.18 -25.04 1.33
N ASN A 83 -18.91 -25.38 1.05
CA ASN A 83 -18.40 -25.67 -0.29
C ASN A 83 -18.79 -24.60 -1.34
N ARG A 84 -18.81 -23.34 -0.91
CA ARG A 84 -19.13 -22.18 -1.76
C ARG A 84 -18.64 -20.89 -1.12
N GLY A 85 -18.34 -19.90 -1.96
CA GLY A 85 -17.95 -18.58 -1.48
C GLY A 85 -19.09 -17.91 -0.70
N PRO A 86 -18.77 -17.15 0.36
CA PRO A 86 -19.77 -16.33 1.01
C PRO A 86 -20.21 -15.24 0.03
N GLY A 87 -21.51 -15.15 -0.26
CA GLY A 87 -22.05 -13.93 -0.84
C GLY A 87 -21.84 -12.76 0.12
N LEU A 88 -21.85 -11.51 -0.38
CA LEU A 88 -21.59 -10.31 0.43
C LEU A 88 -22.36 -10.27 1.75
N LYS A 89 -23.66 -10.57 1.73
CA LYS A 89 -24.49 -10.58 2.94
C LYS A 89 -23.98 -11.57 3.98
N GLY A 90 -23.57 -12.76 3.55
CA GLY A 90 -23.02 -13.80 4.42
C GLY A 90 -21.65 -13.42 4.97
N ALA A 91 -20.76 -12.88 4.13
CA ALA A 91 -19.47 -12.39 4.56
C ALA A 91 -19.61 -11.28 5.61
N LYS A 92 -20.45 -10.27 5.34
CA LYS A 92 -20.75 -9.19 6.30
C LYS A 92 -21.28 -9.71 7.62
N TYR A 93 -22.23 -10.65 7.57
CA TYR A 93 -22.83 -11.23 8.75
C TYR A 93 -21.75 -11.89 9.62
N TRP A 94 -20.97 -12.81 9.06
CA TRP A 94 -19.98 -13.56 9.86
C TRP A 94 -18.82 -12.69 10.34
N VAL A 95 -18.32 -11.77 9.51
CA VAL A 95 -17.27 -10.83 9.92
C VAL A 95 -17.78 -9.87 10.99
N THR A 96 -19.02 -9.41 10.91
CA THR A 96 -19.67 -8.62 11.97
C THR A 96 -19.76 -9.42 13.27
N THR A 97 -20.30 -10.64 13.22
CA THR A 97 -20.42 -11.50 14.40
C THR A 97 -19.05 -11.76 15.05
N TRP A 98 -18.01 -11.94 14.24
CA TRP A 98 -16.63 -12.08 14.72
C TRP A 98 -16.16 -10.84 15.47
N GLU A 99 -16.30 -9.65 14.88
CA GLU A 99 -15.90 -8.40 15.54
C GLU A 99 -16.72 -8.13 16.81
N ASP A 100 -18.02 -8.42 16.80
CA ASP A 100 -18.89 -8.22 17.96
C ASP A 100 -18.46 -9.14 19.12
N VAL A 101 -18.19 -10.42 18.85
CA VAL A 101 -17.66 -11.37 19.84
C VAL A 101 -16.28 -10.94 20.36
N LYS A 102 -15.42 -10.39 19.50
CA LYS A 102 -14.09 -9.90 19.89
C LYS A 102 -14.17 -8.62 20.72
N ALA A 103 -15.13 -7.76 20.45
CA ALA A 103 -15.33 -6.49 21.15
C ALA A 103 -15.80 -6.67 22.60
N GLU A 104 -16.43 -7.80 22.92
CA GLU A 104 -16.78 -8.17 24.31
C GLU A 104 -15.53 -8.28 25.22
N GLY A 105 -14.36 -8.50 24.64
CA GLY A 105 -13.12 -8.69 25.38
C GLY A 105 -13.09 -10.02 26.15
N ALA A 106 -12.26 -10.09 27.19
CA ALA A 106 -12.14 -11.31 27.99
C ALA A 106 -13.36 -11.48 28.90
N THR A 107 -14.05 -12.62 28.76
CA THR A 107 -15.19 -13.01 29.60
C THR A 107 -14.89 -14.31 30.34
N ALA A 108 -15.78 -14.74 31.24
CA ALA A 108 -15.66 -16.05 31.88
C ALA A 108 -15.72 -17.20 30.87
N GLN A 109 -16.47 -17.02 29.77
CA GLN A 109 -16.61 -17.99 28.68
C GLN A 109 -15.46 -17.89 27.66
N ARG A 110 -14.87 -16.70 27.48
CA ARG A 110 -13.78 -16.43 26.54
C ARG A 110 -12.62 -15.73 27.26
N PRO A 111 -11.80 -16.47 28.03
CA PRO A 111 -10.68 -15.87 28.76
C PRO A 111 -9.59 -15.32 27.81
N ALA A 112 -8.60 -14.63 28.37
CA ALA A 112 -7.46 -14.18 27.58
C ALA A 112 -6.78 -15.36 26.87
N GLY A 113 -6.53 -15.22 25.56
CA GLY A 113 -5.98 -16.30 24.73
C GLY A 113 -7.03 -17.30 24.19
N HIS A 114 -8.32 -17.04 24.35
CA HIS A 114 -9.39 -17.89 23.81
C HIS A 114 -9.27 -18.13 22.30
N ASP A 115 -9.57 -19.36 21.87
CA ASP A 115 -9.48 -19.79 20.47
C ASP A 115 -10.77 -19.47 19.70
N TYR A 116 -10.91 -18.21 19.29
CA TYR A 116 -12.06 -17.72 18.53
C TYR A 116 -12.26 -18.49 17.22
N LEU A 117 -11.18 -18.86 16.52
CA LEU A 117 -11.31 -19.57 15.24
C LEU A 117 -11.82 -21.01 15.46
N GLY A 118 -11.41 -21.66 16.55
CA GLY A 118 -11.97 -22.94 16.98
C GLY A 118 -13.45 -22.84 17.32
N GLU A 119 -13.84 -21.84 18.11
CA GLU A 119 -15.25 -21.59 18.46
C GLU A 119 -16.12 -21.40 17.21
N PHE A 120 -15.70 -20.56 16.26
CA PHE A 120 -16.44 -20.34 15.02
C PHE A 120 -16.47 -21.57 14.12
N ALA A 121 -15.41 -22.39 14.12
CA ALA A 121 -15.40 -23.67 13.41
C ALA A 121 -16.48 -24.61 13.98
N ASP A 122 -16.56 -24.75 15.31
CA ASP A 122 -17.60 -25.56 15.96
C ASP A 122 -19.00 -24.98 15.70
N LEU A 123 -19.20 -23.66 15.78
CA LEU A 123 -20.47 -23.00 15.44
C LEU A 123 -20.92 -23.25 14.00
N PHE A 124 -19.98 -23.41 13.06
CA PHE A 124 -20.30 -23.73 11.66
C PHE A 124 -20.73 -25.19 11.52
N THR A 125 -20.24 -26.09 12.37
CA THR A 125 -20.73 -27.48 12.40
C THR A 125 -22.20 -27.57 12.82
N ASP A 126 -22.68 -26.63 13.64
CA ASP A 126 -24.06 -26.60 14.09
C ASP A 126 -25.05 -26.05 13.03
N GLN A 127 -24.56 -25.50 11.92
CA GLN A 127 -25.44 -24.92 10.90
C GLN A 127 -26.16 -26.02 10.11
N PRO A 128 -27.46 -25.83 9.75
CA PRO A 128 -28.23 -26.83 9.01
C PRO A 128 -27.58 -27.29 7.70
N GLU A 129 -26.92 -26.37 6.98
CA GLU A 129 -26.23 -26.68 5.72
C GLU A 129 -25.05 -27.64 5.93
N PHE A 130 -24.33 -27.52 7.05
CA PHE A 130 -23.27 -28.46 7.42
C PHE A 130 -23.86 -29.81 7.83
N GLN A 131 -24.89 -29.83 8.69
CA GLN A 131 -25.52 -31.07 9.14
C GLN A 131 -26.10 -31.87 7.96
N ASN A 132 -26.72 -31.21 6.99
CA ASN A 132 -27.19 -31.86 5.76
C ASN A 132 -26.06 -32.46 4.92
N THR A 133 -24.87 -31.87 4.97
CA THR A 133 -23.71 -32.29 4.15
C THR A 133 -22.81 -33.31 4.88
N TYR A 134 -22.74 -33.28 6.20
CA TYR A 134 -21.75 -34.01 7.01
C TYR A 134 -22.29 -34.69 8.28
N GLY A 135 -23.54 -34.41 8.66
CA GLY A 135 -24.12 -34.76 9.97
C GLY A 135 -24.20 -36.26 10.24
N ASP A 136 -24.67 -37.04 9.26
CA ASP A 136 -24.84 -38.50 9.39
C ASP A 136 -23.55 -39.31 9.10
N ALA A 137 -22.49 -38.65 8.63
CA ALA A 137 -21.27 -39.34 8.21
C ALA A 137 -20.44 -39.81 9.42
N ASP A 138 -19.95 -41.04 9.39
CA ASP A 138 -18.93 -41.49 10.33
C ASP A 138 -17.59 -40.77 10.08
N ASN A 139 -16.56 -41.01 10.91
CA ASN A 139 -15.28 -40.31 10.76
C ASN A 139 -14.60 -40.54 9.41
N ALA A 140 -14.72 -41.75 8.85
CA ALA A 140 -14.12 -42.11 7.57
C ALA A 140 -14.85 -41.44 6.40
N GLU A 141 -16.17 -41.53 6.40
CA GLU A 141 -17.00 -40.88 5.41
C GLU A 141 -16.90 -39.35 5.49
N PHE A 142 -16.89 -38.79 6.70
CA PHE A 142 -16.70 -37.37 6.95
C PHE A 142 -15.39 -36.88 6.32
N LEU A 143 -14.27 -37.57 6.60
CA LEU A 143 -12.98 -37.18 6.06
C LEU A 143 -12.95 -37.31 4.54
N SER A 144 -13.57 -38.34 3.97
CA SER A 144 -13.70 -38.48 2.52
C SER A 144 -14.49 -37.33 1.90
N ARG A 145 -15.59 -36.90 2.53
CA ARG A 145 -16.37 -35.74 2.09
C ARG A 145 -15.58 -34.43 2.22
N VAL A 146 -14.76 -34.28 3.27
CA VAL A 146 -13.84 -33.13 3.44
C VAL A 146 -12.86 -33.03 2.28
N TYR A 147 -12.16 -34.11 1.92
CA TYR A 147 -11.22 -34.09 0.80
C TYR A 147 -11.90 -33.70 -0.52
N ASN A 148 -13.04 -34.30 -0.82
CA ASN A 148 -13.75 -34.03 -2.08
C ASN A 148 -14.31 -32.61 -2.14
N ASN A 149 -14.99 -32.15 -1.08
CA ASN A 149 -15.67 -30.86 -1.08
C ASN A 149 -14.69 -29.70 -0.89
N MET A 150 -13.66 -29.86 -0.04
CA MET A 150 -12.78 -28.76 0.33
C MET A 150 -11.54 -28.67 -0.56
N LEU A 151 -10.95 -29.82 -0.93
CA LEU A 151 -9.72 -29.88 -1.74
C LEU A 151 -10.00 -30.22 -3.22
N GLY A 152 -11.21 -30.67 -3.55
CA GLY A 152 -11.57 -31.01 -4.93
C GLY A 152 -10.86 -32.26 -5.46
N ARG A 153 -10.39 -33.13 -4.57
CA ARG A 153 -9.64 -34.35 -4.93
C ARG A 153 -9.95 -35.50 -3.97
N ALA A 154 -9.69 -36.71 -4.42
CA ALA A 154 -9.67 -37.88 -3.55
C ALA A 154 -8.51 -37.76 -2.53
N PRO A 155 -8.69 -38.30 -1.31
CA PRO A 155 -7.61 -38.39 -0.35
C PRO A 155 -6.45 -39.24 -0.86
N ASP A 156 -5.21 -38.83 -0.55
CA ASP A 156 -4.10 -39.77 -0.56
C ASP A 156 -4.16 -40.65 0.69
N GLN A 157 -3.80 -41.92 0.54
CA GLN A 157 -3.99 -42.91 1.61
C GLN A 157 -3.25 -42.53 2.89
N LYS A 158 -2.02 -42.01 2.77
CA LYS A 158 -1.19 -41.66 3.93
C LYS A 158 -1.77 -40.49 4.72
N GLY A 159 -2.16 -39.42 4.03
CA GLY A 159 -2.81 -38.26 4.64
C GLY A 159 -4.17 -38.62 5.24
N TYR A 160 -4.95 -39.44 4.56
CA TYR A 160 -6.23 -39.93 5.07
C TYR A 160 -6.10 -40.70 6.37
N ASP A 161 -5.21 -41.70 6.42
CA ASP A 161 -4.98 -42.51 7.62
C ASP A 161 -4.46 -41.65 8.77
N TYR A 162 -3.60 -40.68 8.48
CA TYR A 162 -3.10 -39.72 9.45
C TYR A 162 -4.24 -38.89 10.08
N TRP A 163 -5.08 -38.24 9.28
CA TRP A 163 -6.18 -37.42 9.80
C TRP A 163 -7.28 -38.26 10.45
N LEU A 164 -7.57 -39.45 9.92
CA LEU A 164 -8.55 -40.37 10.49
C LEU A 164 -8.11 -40.85 11.88
N SER A 165 -6.81 -41.05 12.10
CA SER A 165 -6.28 -41.43 13.41
C SER A 165 -6.53 -40.37 14.49
N PHE A 166 -6.54 -39.07 14.14
CA PHE A 166 -6.90 -38.00 15.07
C PHE A 166 -8.41 -37.97 15.36
N LEU A 167 -9.25 -38.19 14.36
CA LEU A 167 -10.71 -38.27 14.55
C LEU A 167 -11.11 -39.48 15.42
N ASN A 168 -10.36 -40.58 15.33
CA ASN A 168 -10.60 -41.80 16.10
C ASN A 168 -9.87 -41.84 17.45
N GLY A 169 -8.98 -40.88 17.73
CA GLY A 169 -8.15 -40.88 18.96
C GLY A 169 -7.08 -41.97 19.00
N THR A 170 -6.70 -42.52 17.84
CA THR A 170 -5.73 -43.61 17.72
C THR A 170 -4.36 -43.14 17.22
N ASN A 171 -4.15 -41.83 17.09
CA ASN A 171 -2.89 -41.28 16.61
C ASN A 171 -1.76 -41.56 17.61
N THR A 172 -0.73 -42.29 17.18
CA THR A 172 0.40 -42.68 18.03
C THR A 172 1.47 -41.58 18.17
N GLU A 173 1.51 -40.62 17.25
CA GLU A 173 2.44 -39.49 17.30
C GLU A 173 1.98 -38.42 18.31
N GLN A 174 0.66 -38.33 18.55
CA GLN A 174 0.04 -37.40 19.50
C GLN A 174 -0.95 -38.16 20.41
N PRO A 175 -0.46 -38.98 21.37
CA PRO A 175 -1.33 -39.80 22.21
C PRO A 175 -2.35 -38.98 23.01
N GLY A 176 -3.61 -39.38 22.96
CA GLY A 176 -4.71 -38.74 23.71
C GLY A 176 -5.32 -37.52 23.02
N VAL A 177 -4.81 -37.10 21.86
CA VAL A 177 -5.43 -36.02 21.08
C VAL A 177 -6.54 -36.59 20.20
N VAL A 178 -7.76 -36.09 20.39
CA VAL A 178 -8.91 -36.35 19.52
C VAL A 178 -9.34 -35.03 18.91
N LEU A 179 -9.37 -34.94 17.58
CA LEU A 179 -9.88 -33.75 16.90
C LEU A 179 -11.40 -33.85 16.73
N SER A 180 -12.12 -32.76 16.99
CA SER A 180 -13.51 -32.64 16.55
C SER A 180 -13.56 -32.54 15.02
N LYS A 181 -14.70 -32.87 14.42
CA LYS A 181 -14.95 -32.61 12.99
C LYS A 181 -14.65 -31.14 12.65
N GLY A 182 -15.05 -30.22 13.53
CA GLY A 182 -14.81 -28.80 13.32
C GLY A 182 -13.33 -28.40 13.34
N ALA A 183 -12.58 -28.95 14.31
CA ALA A 183 -11.14 -28.78 14.41
C ALA A 183 -10.39 -29.37 13.21
N THR A 184 -10.83 -30.52 12.68
CA THR A 184 -10.24 -31.11 11.47
C THR A 184 -10.40 -30.19 10.26
N VAL A 185 -11.60 -29.63 10.04
CA VAL A 185 -11.80 -28.69 8.92
C VAL A 185 -10.93 -27.45 9.08
N ARG A 186 -10.84 -26.90 10.30
CA ARG A 186 -9.97 -25.75 10.58
C ARG A 186 -8.51 -26.00 10.20
N TRP A 187 -8.00 -27.21 10.39
CA TRP A 187 -6.65 -27.56 9.94
C TRP A 187 -6.51 -27.51 8.41
N VAL A 188 -7.50 -28.05 7.69
CA VAL A 188 -7.53 -28.01 6.21
C VAL A 188 -7.53 -26.57 5.71
N THR A 189 -8.35 -25.68 6.30
CA THR A 189 -8.47 -24.29 5.84
C THR A 189 -7.23 -23.43 6.07
N ARG A 190 -6.30 -23.91 6.90
CA ARG A 190 -5.02 -23.25 7.18
C ARG A 190 -3.86 -23.83 6.35
N SER A 191 -4.10 -24.89 5.60
CA SER A 191 -3.07 -25.45 4.72
C SER A 191 -2.73 -24.46 3.59
N PRO A 192 -1.46 -24.38 3.15
CA PRO A 192 -1.08 -23.56 2.01
C PRO A 192 -1.89 -23.88 0.74
N GLU A 193 -2.21 -25.17 0.51
CA GLU A 193 -3.06 -25.63 -0.60
C GLU A 193 -4.42 -24.92 -0.59
N PHE A 194 -5.09 -24.90 0.57
CA PHE A 194 -6.42 -24.30 0.68
C PHE A 194 -6.38 -22.76 0.66
N VAL A 195 -5.39 -22.16 1.32
CA VAL A 195 -5.19 -20.70 1.33
C VAL A 195 -4.95 -20.17 -0.08
N ASN A 196 -4.10 -20.84 -0.86
CA ASN A 196 -3.80 -20.43 -2.24
C ASN A 196 -5.00 -20.61 -3.17
N ARG A 197 -5.82 -21.64 -2.94
CA ARG A 197 -7.02 -21.90 -3.74
C ARG A 197 -8.16 -20.93 -3.45
N TYR A 198 -8.28 -20.47 -2.20
CA TYR A 198 -9.33 -19.56 -1.74
C TYR A 198 -8.70 -18.35 -1.02
N PRO A 199 -8.17 -17.42 -1.82
CA PRO A 199 -7.35 -16.36 -1.27
C PRO A 199 -8.30 -15.22 -0.86
N PHE A 200 -8.99 -15.43 0.26
CA PHE A 200 -9.79 -14.39 0.90
C PHE A 200 -8.84 -13.36 1.55
N GLY A 201 -9.16 -12.08 1.40
CA GLY A 201 -8.29 -10.97 1.78
C GLY A 201 -7.16 -10.78 0.77
N HIS A 202 -7.08 -9.57 0.22
CA HIS A 202 -6.00 -9.08 -0.67
C HIS A 202 -5.44 -10.15 -1.62
N THR A 203 -6.23 -10.50 -2.64
CA THR A 203 -5.79 -11.28 -3.82
C THR A 203 -6.89 -11.23 -4.87
N ASP A 204 -7.11 -10.06 -5.45
CA ASP A 204 -7.72 -9.97 -6.78
C ASP A 204 -6.65 -10.37 -7.81
N LEU A 205 -6.99 -11.19 -8.80
CA LEU A 205 -6.09 -11.65 -9.87
C LEU A 205 -6.52 -11.15 -11.26
N SER A 206 -7.52 -10.27 -11.37
CA SER A 206 -7.87 -9.66 -12.66
C SER A 206 -6.78 -8.69 -13.10
N ASP A 207 -6.54 -8.64 -14.41
CA ASP A 207 -5.57 -7.74 -15.04
C ASP A 207 -5.68 -6.29 -14.52
N HIS A 208 -4.56 -5.76 -14.05
CA HIS A 208 -4.45 -4.40 -13.52
C HIS A 208 -3.09 -3.80 -13.91
N PRO A 209 -2.95 -2.46 -14.10
CA PRO A 209 -1.66 -1.84 -14.45
C PRO A 209 -0.49 -2.22 -13.52
N SER A 210 -0.76 -2.49 -12.25
CA SER A 210 0.26 -2.95 -11.27
C SER A 210 0.84 -4.34 -11.55
N ASP A 211 0.22 -5.14 -12.42
CA ASP A 211 0.80 -6.40 -12.91
C ASP A 211 2.02 -6.15 -13.81
N ASN A 212 2.14 -4.96 -14.39
CA ASN A 212 3.29 -4.57 -15.21
C ASN A 212 4.47 -4.08 -14.37
N ALA A 213 4.27 -3.81 -13.07
CA ALA A 213 5.32 -3.31 -12.19
C ALA A 213 6.18 -4.47 -11.66
N ASN A 214 7.51 -4.32 -11.75
CA ASN A 214 8.46 -5.31 -11.27
C ASN A 214 8.46 -5.39 -9.73
N CYS A 215 7.90 -6.46 -9.18
CA CYS A 215 7.95 -6.72 -7.74
C CYS A 215 9.22 -7.50 -7.36
N VAL A 216 10.38 -6.86 -7.48
CA VAL A 216 11.66 -7.42 -7.05
C VAL A 216 12.49 -6.36 -6.31
N PRO A 217 13.28 -6.75 -5.30
CA PRO A 217 14.04 -5.80 -4.48
C PRO A 217 14.89 -4.81 -5.26
N GLY A 218 15.57 -5.25 -6.33
CA GLY A 218 16.46 -4.40 -7.11
C GLY A 218 15.76 -3.18 -7.75
N GLU A 219 14.47 -3.31 -8.06
CA GLU A 219 13.66 -2.27 -8.71
C GLU A 219 12.91 -1.37 -7.71
N VAL A 220 12.97 -1.72 -6.43
CA VAL A 220 12.34 -0.94 -5.34
C VAL A 220 13.41 -0.28 -4.46
N THR A 221 14.63 -0.82 -4.44
CA THR A 221 15.74 -0.35 -3.60
C THR A 221 16.19 1.07 -3.96
N PHE A 222 16.42 1.90 -2.93
CA PHE A 222 17.07 3.20 -3.08
C PHE A 222 18.31 3.29 -2.20
N GLN A 223 19.41 3.83 -2.73
CA GLN A 223 20.68 4.03 -2.00
C GLN A 223 21.17 2.82 -1.17
N GLY A 224 20.92 1.61 -1.67
CA GLY A 224 21.33 0.38 -0.99
C GLY A 224 20.51 0.01 0.25
N THR A 225 19.30 0.56 0.42
CA THR A 225 18.37 0.12 1.47
C THR A 225 18.06 -1.37 1.35
N GLU A 226 18.03 -2.08 2.48
CA GLU A 226 17.68 -3.50 2.51
C GLU A 226 16.16 -3.68 2.44
N ILE A 227 15.62 -3.95 1.25
CA ILE A 227 14.19 -4.24 1.07
C ILE A 227 13.86 -5.55 1.79
N THR A 228 12.84 -5.53 2.65
CA THR A 228 12.36 -6.68 3.42
C THR A 228 10.96 -7.12 3.01
N GLY A 229 10.19 -6.27 2.33
CA GLY A 229 8.86 -6.58 1.81
C GLY A 229 8.48 -5.68 0.65
N ILE A 230 7.69 -6.19 -0.28
CA ILE A 230 7.09 -5.41 -1.37
C ILE A 230 5.64 -5.85 -1.51
N TYR A 231 4.74 -4.89 -1.42
CA TYR A 231 3.34 -5.10 -1.73
C TYR A 231 3.03 -4.56 -3.11
N ARG A 232 2.25 -5.34 -3.88
CA ARG A 232 1.59 -4.82 -5.06
C ARG A 232 0.31 -4.14 -4.61
N LEU A 233 0.05 -2.97 -5.15
CA LEU A 233 -1.14 -2.17 -4.88
C LEU A 233 -2.08 -2.18 -6.08
N ARG A 234 -3.35 -1.91 -5.81
CA ARG A 234 -4.39 -1.70 -6.82
C ARG A 234 -5.25 -0.57 -6.34
N ASP A 235 -5.39 0.47 -7.15
CA ASP A 235 -6.08 1.72 -6.80
C ASP A 235 -5.62 2.34 -5.46
N GLY A 236 -4.38 2.04 -5.06
CA GLY A 236 -3.78 2.44 -3.78
C GLY A 236 -4.10 1.52 -2.59
N GLY A 237 -4.91 0.48 -2.77
CA GLY A 237 -5.12 -0.56 -1.77
C GLY A 237 -4.09 -1.67 -1.90
N ILE A 238 -3.70 -2.30 -0.79
CA ILE A 238 -2.81 -3.45 -0.84
C ILE A 238 -3.52 -4.60 -1.57
N ARG A 239 -2.90 -5.12 -2.62
CA ARG A 239 -3.40 -6.27 -3.38
C ARG A 239 -2.77 -7.56 -2.91
N GLU A 240 -1.46 -7.58 -2.70
CA GLU A 240 -0.73 -8.78 -2.26
C GLU A 240 0.66 -8.39 -1.74
N LEU A 241 1.25 -9.24 -0.90
CA LEU A 241 2.69 -9.21 -0.62
C LEU A 241 3.39 -10.04 -1.70
N CYS A 242 3.81 -9.40 -2.78
CA CYS A 242 4.40 -10.08 -3.93
C CYS A 242 5.87 -10.46 -3.70
N TRP A 243 6.54 -9.89 -2.69
CA TRP A 243 7.87 -10.30 -2.27
C TRP A 243 8.14 -10.02 -0.79
N GLY A 244 8.94 -10.87 -0.14
CA GLY A 244 9.47 -10.62 1.20
C GLY A 244 8.54 -11.00 2.35
N VAL A 245 8.65 -10.29 3.47
CA VAL A 245 7.89 -10.54 4.70
C VAL A 245 6.91 -9.41 4.99
N ARG A 246 5.79 -9.79 5.60
CA ARG A 246 4.75 -8.87 6.01
C ARG A 246 5.25 -7.93 7.11
N ASN A 247 4.96 -6.65 6.97
CA ASN A 247 5.24 -5.60 7.92
C ASN A 247 3.95 -4.82 8.24
N ILE A 248 3.37 -5.08 9.42
CA ILE A 248 2.09 -4.50 9.83
C ILE A 248 2.17 -3.00 10.13
N ASP A 249 3.36 -2.50 10.47
CA ASP A 249 3.56 -1.09 10.80
C ASP A 249 3.41 -0.22 9.53
N VAL A 250 4.10 -0.63 8.45
CA VAL A 250 4.02 0.04 7.13
C VAL A 250 2.65 -0.14 6.48
N GLU A 251 2.04 -1.33 6.56
CA GLU A 251 0.66 -1.53 6.11
C GLU A 251 -0.31 -0.59 6.84
N GLY A 252 -0.15 -0.45 8.16
CA GLY A 252 -0.99 0.41 8.98
C GLY A 252 -0.87 1.89 8.60
N ALA A 253 0.36 2.38 8.37
CA ALA A 253 0.59 3.75 7.91
C ALA A 253 0.01 3.99 6.51
N TRP A 254 0.24 3.05 5.58
CA TRP A 254 -0.34 3.12 4.24
C TRP A 254 -1.87 3.12 4.27
N GLY A 255 -2.48 2.26 5.10
CA GLY A 255 -3.93 2.19 5.27
C GLY A 255 -4.54 3.45 5.89
N ARG A 256 -3.80 4.21 6.70
CA ARG A 256 -4.25 5.54 7.17
C ARG A 256 -4.17 6.57 6.06
N LEU A 257 -3.06 6.62 5.30
CA LEU A 257 -2.96 7.51 4.13
C LEU A 257 -4.09 7.23 3.13
N ALA A 258 -4.38 5.96 2.83
CA ALA A 258 -5.44 5.55 1.92
C ALA A 258 -6.84 6.09 2.31
N GLN A 259 -7.11 6.28 3.59
CA GLN A 259 -8.39 6.81 4.07
C GLN A 259 -8.57 8.32 3.82
N VAL A 260 -7.46 9.05 3.68
CA VAL A 260 -7.47 10.50 3.46
C VAL A 260 -7.07 10.87 2.04
N ALA A 261 -6.53 9.94 1.27
CA ALA A 261 -6.02 10.21 -0.06
C ALA A 261 -7.12 10.46 -1.10
N GLU A 262 -6.82 11.33 -2.07
CA GLU A 262 -7.67 11.51 -3.24
C GLU A 262 -7.42 10.36 -4.23
N PRO A 263 -8.45 9.63 -4.68
CA PRO A 263 -8.27 8.43 -5.50
C PRO A 263 -7.39 8.65 -6.73
N THR A 264 -7.52 9.78 -7.44
CA THR A 264 -6.73 10.08 -8.64
C THR A 264 -5.26 10.38 -8.36
N HIS A 265 -4.93 10.79 -7.14
CA HIS A 265 -3.54 10.99 -6.69
C HIS A 265 -2.93 9.68 -6.19
N PHE A 266 -3.76 8.77 -5.69
CA PHE A 266 -3.35 7.58 -4.95
C PHE A 266 -3.28 6.32 -5.81
N SER A 267 -4.19 6.15 -6.77
CA SER A 267 -4.22 5.00 -7.69
C SER A 267 -2.97 4.82 -8.56
N PRO A 268 -2.19 5.86 -8.91
CA PRO A 268 -0.91 5.70 -9.60
C PRO A 268 0.15 4.95 -8.79
N VAL A 269 0.04 4.91 -7.45
CA VAL A 269 0.97 4.16 -6.62
C VAL A 269 0.61 2.68 -6.67
N VAL A 270 1.47 1.90 -7.32
CA VAL A 270 1.27 0.47 -7.61
C VAL A 270 2.17 -0.46 -6.82
N LEU A 271 3.20 0.05 -6.16
CA LEU A 271 4.06 -0.72 -5.26
C LEU A 271 4.24 0.02 -3.92
N LEU A 272 4.16 -0.73 -2.83
CA LEU A 272 4.56 -0.29 -1.50
C LEU A 272 5.76 -1.12 -1.04
N GLY A 273 6.93 -0.48 -0.95
CA GLY A 273 8.15 -1.11 -0.44
C GLY A 273 8.29 -0.98 1.07
N VAL A 274 8.93 -1.97 1.68
CA VAL A 274 9.36 -1.96 3.08
C VAL A 274 10.85 -2.21 3.09
N TYR A 275 11.60 -1.36 3.78
CA TYR A 275 13.03 -1.59 3.98
C TYR A 275 13.41 -1.56 5.46
N GLN A 276 14.44 -2.34 5.78
CA GLN A 276 15.01 -2.37 7.10
C GLN A 276 15.76 -1.07 7.38
N GLY A 277 15.57 -0.52 8.56
CA GLY A 277 16.44 0.54 9.05
C GLY A 277 16.51 0.63 10.57
N ASN A 278 16.91 1.79 11.06
CA ASN A 278 17.24 2.01 12.47
C ASN A 278 16.41 3.13 13.13
N GLY A 279 15.40 3.66 12.44
CA GLY A 279 14.58 4.79 12.90
C GLY A 279 15.15 6.17 12.60
N ALA A 280 16.26 6.22 11.84
CA ALA A 280 16.93 7.45 11.41
C ALA A 280 17.28 7.39 9.92
N GLY A 281 17.73 8.53 9.39
CA GLY A 281 18.06 8.68 7.97
C GLY A 281 16.81 8.77 7.11
N ILE A 282 16.82 8.07 5.98
CA ILE A 282 15.71 8.03 5.02
C ILE A 282 14.55 7.27 5.63
N VAL A 283 13.41 7.92 5.84
CA VAL A 283 12.21 7.31 6.46
C VAL A 283 11.21 6.80 5.43
N ALA A 284 11.13 7.45 4.27
CA ALA A 284 10.47 6.95 3.08
C ALA A 284 11.08 7.60 1.82
N TYR A 285 10.65 7.11 0.67
CA TYR A 285 10.91 7.70 -0.65
C TYR A 285 9.82 7.30 -1.64
N ALA A 286 9.56 8.17 -2.60
CA ALA A 286 8.74 7.91 -3.78
C ALA A 286 9.58 7.90 -5.06
N GLY A 287 9.16 7.10 -6.04
CA GLY A 287 9.77 7.08 -7.37
C GLY A 287 8.90 6.40 -8.42
N PRO A 288 9.21 6.57 -9.71
CA PRO A 288 8.53 5.83 -10.77
C PRO A 288 8.83 4.33 -10.65
N THR A 289 7.91 3.49 -11.11
CA THR A 289 8.15 2.05 -11.26
C THR A 289 8.46 1.71 -12.72
N PHE A 290 9.18 0.61 -12.90
CA PHE A 290 9.59 0.09 -14.19
C PHE A 290 9.02 -1.31 -14.39
N GLY A 291 8.71 -1.60 -15.66
CA GLY A 291 8.33 -2.94 -16.10
C GLY A 291 9.54 -3.77 -16.50
N ALA A 292 9.29 -4.91 -17.11
CA ALA A 292 10.35 -5.82 -17.57
C ALA A 292 11.41 -5.08 -18.42
N ASN A 293 12.67 -5.48 -18.26
CA ASN A 293 13.84 -4.87 -18.93
C ASN A 293 14.00 -3.36 -18.66
N ASN A 294 13.62 -2.90 -17.46
CA ASN A 294 13.68 -1.50 -17.05
C ASN A 294 12.89 -0.55 -17.97
N THR A 295 11.80 -1.06 -18.54
CA THR A 295 10.95 -0.27 -19.44
C THR A 295 10.13 0.71 -18.61
N TYR A 296 10.17 2.00 -18.96
CA TYR A 296 9.29 3.00 -18.34
C TYR A 296 7.83 2.71 -18.68
N ILE A 297 6.97 2.61 -17.66
CA ILE A 297 5.56 2.18 -17.79
C ILE A 297 4.55 3.30 -17.50
N GLY A 298 4.96 4.56 -17.64
CA GLY A 298 4.10 5.74 -17.50
C GLY A 298 3.89 6.18 -16.05
N ASP A 299 2.68 6.67 -15.75
CA ASP A 299 2.20 7.17 -14.45
C ASP A 299 2.02 6.04 -13.40
N LEU A 300 2.99 5.14 -13.29
CA LEU A 300 3.00 4.11 -12.27
C LEU A 300 4.16 4.37 -11.30
N TRP A 301 3.83 4.41 -10.02
CA TRP A 301 4.73 4.86 -8.96
C TRP A 301 4.87 3.84 -7.85
N LEU A 302 5.94 3.97 -7.10
CA LEU A 302 6.16 3.27 -5.84
C LEU A 302 6.39 4.25 -4.71
N ILE A 303 5.99 3.84 -3.51
CA ILE A 303 6.40 4.48 -2.25
C ILE A 303 7.01 3.40 -1.38
N SER A 304 8.14 3.67 -0.75
CA SER A 304 8.81 2.75 0.17
C SER A 304 8.99 3.40 1.52
N ALA A 305 8.82 2.65 2.61
CA ALA A 305 8.99 3.16 3.98
C ALA A 305 9.85 2.27 4.86
N GLN A 306 10.55 2.90 5.80
CA GLN A 306 11.40 2.23 6.77
C GLN A 306 10.56 1.58 7.88
N ASP A 307 10.86 0.32 8.18
CA ASP A 307 10.14 -0.46 9.20
C ASP A 307 10.22 0.14 10.62
N VAL A 308 11.43 0.43 11.10
CA VAL A 308 11.68 0.88 12.48
C VAL A 308 11.16 2.30 12.71
N ALA A 309 11.34 3.21 11.74
CA ALA A 309 10.79 4.55 11.84
C ALA A 309 9.25 4.51 11.95
N THR A 310 8.61 3.74 11.07
CA THR A 310 7.15 3.62 11.03
C THR A 310 6.58 3.06 12.33
N ARG A 311 7.24 2.04 12.90
CA ARG A 311 6.83 1.43 14.17
C ARG A 311 6.98 2.37 15.35
N ASN A 312 8.11 3.06 15.43
CA ASN A 312 8.46 3.83 16.61
C ASN A 312 7.76 5.18 16.64
N ASP A 313 7.34 5.69 15.49
CA ASP A 313 6.71 7.01 15.37
C ASP A 313 5.58 7.01 14.32
N PRO A 314 4.37 6.53 14.69
CA PRO A 314 3.24 6.47 13.78
C PRO A 314 2.76 7.84 13.26
N ILE A 315 2.96 8.90 14.04
CA ILE A 315 2.63 10.28 13.63
C ILE A 315 3.59 10.73 12.53
N GLU A 316 4.89 10.51 12.71
CA GLU A 316 5.88 10.80 11.68
C GLU A 316 5.64 9.96 10.42
N ALA A 317 5.24 8.70 10.57
CA ALA A 317 4.92 7.83 9.45
C ALA A 317 3.77 8.41 8.60
N ASP A 318 2.73 8.93 9.24
CA ASP A 318 1.59 9.54 8.54
C ASP A 318 2.00 10.81 7.78
N LEU A 319 2.81 11.68 8.41
CA LEU A 319 3.37 12.87 7.76
C LEU A 319 4.23 12.48 6.56
N THR A 320 5.13 11.54 6.76
CA THR A 320 6.06 11.02 5.75
C THR A 320 5.30 10.43 4.56
N MET A 321 4.28 9.61 4.80
CA MET A 321 3.48 9.01 3.72
C MET A 321 2.75 10.08 2.90
N ALA A 322 2.18 11.10 3.54
CA ALA A 322 1.54 12.21 2.84
C ALA A 322 2.55 13.08 2.06
N HIS A 323 3.75 13.29 2.62
CA HIS A 323 4.87 13.94 1.97
C HIS A 323 5.23 13.19 0.67
N GLU A 324 5.50 11.88 0.74
CA GLU A 324 5.90 11.10 -0.43
C GLU A 324 4.80 11.02 -1.49
N LEU A 325 3.53 10.93 -1.08
CA LEU A 325 2.41 10.97 -2.02
C LEU A 325 2.34 12.29 -2.80
N SER A 326 2.79 13.40 -2.21
CA SER A 326 2.81 14.70 -2.91
C SER A 326 3.82 14.75 -4.04
N HIS A 327 4.97 14.11 -3.88
CA HIS A 327 5.93 13.94 -4.96
C HIS A 327 5.33 13.17 -6.13
N VAL A 328 4.53 12.13 -5.84
CA VAL A 328 3.81 11.36 -6.86
C VAL A 328 2.81 12.23 -7.61
N PHE A 329 1.83 12.83 -6.92
CA PHE A 329 0.73 13.48 -7.62
C PHE A 329 1.14 14.78 -8.32
N THR A 330 2.22 15.45 -7.87
CA THR A 330 2.75 16.63 -8.56
C THR A 330 3.54 16.29 -9.82
N GLN A 331 3.82 15.01 -10.07
CA GLN A 331 4.61 14.55 -11.21
C GLN A 331 3.88 13.57 -12.13
N LEU A 332 2.57 13.40 -11.94
CA LEU A 332 1.72 12.73 -12.92
C LEU A 332 1.72 13.51 -14.25
N ASP A 333 1.42 12.84 -15.36
CA ASP A 333 1.43 13.41 -16.72
C ASP A 333 0.58 14.70 -16.85
N ALA A 334 -0.44 14.88 -16.00
CA ALA A 334 -1.26 16.09 -15.96
C ALA A 334 -0.52 17.32 -15.39
N GLN A 335 0.49 17.10 -14.55
CA GLN A 335 1.25 18.12 -13.82
C GLN A 335 2.65 18.33 -14.41
N TYR A 336 3.21 17.30 -15.04
CA TYR A 336 4.60 17.26 -15.44
C TYR A 336 4.76 16.66 -16.84
N GLN A 337 5.64 17.26 -17.64
CA GLN A 337 5.96 16.79 -18.98
C GLN A 337 7.40 16.28 -19.01
N PRO A 338 7.62 14.96 -18.93
CA PRO A 338 8.96 14.42 -18.94
C PRO A 338 9.62 14.60 -20.32
N TRP A 339 10.95 14.54 -20.35
CA TRP A 339 11.76 14.55 -21.57
C TRP A 339 11.67 15.85 -22.42
N GLN A 340 11.26 16.95 -21.79
CA GLN A 340 11.32 18.27 -22.42
C GLN A 340 12.73 18.85 -22.30
N SER A 341 13.21 19.47 -23.39
CA SER A 341 14.51 20.13 -23.40
C SER A 341 14.45 21.50 -22.72
N SER A 342 15.45 21.81 -21.90
CA SER A 342 15.69 23.15 -21.37
C SER A 342 15.90 24.22 -22.47
N PRO A 343 15.49 25.48 -22.26
CA PRO A 343 14.82 26.02 -21.07
C PRO A 343 13.30 25.81 -21.09
N CYS A 344 12.74 25.48 -19.93
CA CYS A 344 11.29 25.47 -19.73
C CYS A 344 10.73 26.90 -19.67
N SER A 345 9.51 27.10 -20.18
CA SER A 345 8.75 28.35 -19.97
C SER A 345 8.10 28.44 -18.58
N THR A 346 8.19 27.36 -17.82
CA THR A 346 7.61 27.10 -16.51
C THR A 346 8.71 26.57 -15.60
N TYR A 347 8.39 26.32 -14.33
CA TYR A 347 9.33 25.69 -13.42
C TYR A 347 9.85 24.36 -13.99
N GLU A 348 11.17 24.19 -13.93
CA GLU A 348 11.92 23.11 -14.55
C GLU A 348 12.32 22.09 -13.47
N ALA A 349 12.04 20.81 -13.72
CA ALA A 349 12.46 19.77 -12.79
C ALA A 349 13.96 19.53 -12.92
N TYR A 350 14.69 19.80 -11.84
CA TYR A 350 16.13 19.59 -11.78
C TYR A 350 16.48 18.14 -11.45
N SER A 351 17.46 17.57 -12.18
CA SER A 351 18.20 16.40 -11.72
C SER A 351 19.69 16.78 -11.56
N PHE A 352 20.34 16.18 -10.56
CA PHE A 352 21.78 16.20 -10.45
C PHE A 352 22.38 15.12 -11.33
N ASP A 353 23.37 15.53 -12.12
CA ASP A 353 24.20 14.74 -13.03
C ASP A 353 24.55 13.33 -12.49
N SER A 354 24.24 12.28 -13.25
CA SER A 354 24.67 10.91 -12.98
C SER A 354 26.17 10.68 -13.21
N ASP A 355 26.81 11.58 -13.95
CA ASP A 355 28.18 11.44 -14.47
C ASP A 355 29.19 12.33 -13.73
N GLY A 356 28.71 13.16 -12.77
CA GLY A 356 29.55 13.96 -11.87
C GLY A 356 30.37 15.07 -12.54
N ASN A 357 29.99 15.48 -13.75
CA ASN A 357 30.72 16.41 -14.61
C ASN A 357 30.07 17.81 -14.70
N GLY A 358 28.96 18.03 -13.98
CA GLY A 358 28.34 19.34 -13.81
C GLY A 358 27.45 19.79 -14.97
N SER A 359 27.05 18.89 -15.88
CA SER A 359 25.95 19.19 -16.81
C SER A 359 24.61 18.94 -16.14
N ILE A 360 23.72 19.93 -16.20
CA ILE A 360 22.33 19.79 -15.78
C ILE A 360 21.61 19.02 -16.89
N ASP A 361 21.34 17.73 -16.66
CA ASP A 361 20.37 16.98 -17.45
C ASP A 361 18.99 17.27 -16.87
N THR A 362 18.25 18.12 -17.57
CA THR A 362 16.89 18.51 -17.21
C THR A 362 15.91 17.47 -17.74
N PHE A 363 15.06 16.97 -16.84
CA PHE A 363 14.24 15.79 -17.12
C PHE A 363 12.78 16.09 -17.45
N GLY A 364 12.39 17.36 -17.51
CA GLY A 364 11.06 17.76 -17.93
C GLY A 364 10.61 19.13 -17.39
N CYS A 365 9.48 19.59 -17.90
CA CYS A 365 8.87 20.86 -17.52
C CYS A 365 7.56 20.62 -16.79
N TYR A 366 7.33 21.33 -15.69
CA TYR A 366 6.01 21.35 -15.09
C TYR A 366 5.02 22.11 -15.98
N THR A 367 3.76 21.68 -16.01
CA THR A 367 2.74 22.37 -16.81
C THR A 367 2.43 23.75 -16.22
N PRO A 368 1.96 24.74 -17.01
CA PRO A 368 1.64 26.07 -16.47
C PRO A 368 0.60 26.05 -15.34
N THR A 369 -0.29 25.06 -15.35
CA THR A 369 -1.35 24.85 -14.35
C THR A 369 -0.96 23.84 -13.28
N SER A 370 0.28 23.35 -13.25
CA SER A 370 0.69 22.39 -12.23
C SER A 370 0.68 23.04 -10.84
N TYR A 371 0.51 22.23 -9.80
CA TYR A 371 0.59 22.68 -8.43
C TYR A 371 1.97 23.25 -8.14
N LEU A 372 3.03 22.58 -8.58
CA LEU A 372 4.39 23.00 -8.28
C LEU A 372 4.78 24.29 -9.02
N ASN A 373 4.37 24.47 -10.28
CA ASN A 373 4.62 25.72 -11.00
C ASN A 373 3.89 26.91 -10.33
N GLN A 374 2.65 26.70 -9.88
CA GLN A 374 1.92 27.72 -9.10
C GLN A 374 2.55 27.95 -7.73
N TRP A 375 3.04 26.90 -7.07
CA TRP A 375 3.71 26.97 -5.77
C TRP A 375 4.97 27.83 -5.84
N VAL A 376 5.86 27.51 -6.78
CA VAL A 376 7.09 28.28 -7.05
C VAL A 376 6.74 29.74 -7.35
N GLY A 377 5.77 29.98 -8.23
CA GLY A 377 5.36 31.34 -8.59
C GLY A 377 4.76 32.16 -7.44
N ASN A 378 4.23 31.51 -6.40
CA ASN A 378 3.61 32.17 -5.25
C ASN A 378 4.57 32.34 -4.07
N PHE A 379 5.49 31.40 -3.86
CA PHE A 379 6.22 31.26 -2.60
C PHE A 379 7.74 31.26 -2.74
N TRP A 380 8.29 31.25 -3.95
CA TRP A 380 9.74 31.23 -4.18
C TRP A 380 10.19 32.42 -5.03
N SER A 381 11.05 33.25 -4.47
CA SER A 381 11.78 34.30 -5.20
C SER A 381 12.94 33.71 -6.01
N GLN A 382 13.47 34.50 -6.96
CA GLN A 382 14.65 34.10 -7.73
C GLN A 382 15.90 33.92 -6.84
N ASP A 383 16.04 34.73 -5.79
CA ASP A 383 17.14 34.60 -4.84
C ASP A 383 17.00 33.32 -4.01
N GLU A 384 15.79 32.94 -3.60
CA GLU A 384 15.55 31.69 -2.88
C GLU A 384 15.81 30.47 -3.78
N LEU A 385 15.34 30.50 -5.03
CA LEU A 385 15.62 29.45 -6.02
C LEU A 385 17.13 29.28 -6.25
N ALA A 386 17.87 30.39 -6.35
CA ALA A 386 19.33 30.35 -6.49
C ALA A 386 20.06 29.80 -5.26
N ASN A 387 19.40 29.78 -4.10
CA ASN A 387 19.93 29.27 -2.83
C ASN A 387 19.27 27.96 -2.38
N ALA A 388 18.45 27.31 -3.22
CA ALA A 388 17.84 26.02 -2.89
C ALA A 388 18.91 25.00 -2.46
N GLY A 389 18.67 24.28 -1.36
CA GLY A 389 19.64 23.37 -0.76
C GLY A 389 20.64 24.04 0.21
N ASN A 390 20.70 25.37 0.24
CA ASN A 390 21.51 26.11 1.20
C ASN A 390 20.68 26.50 2.44
N ARG A 391 20.57 25.55 3.38
CA ARG A 391 19.80 25.74 4.62
C ARG A 391 20.23 26.98 5.41
N ASP A 392 21.53 27.30 5.46
CA ASP A 392 22.03 28.44 6.24
C ASP A 392 21.61 29.78 5.64
N ALA A 393 21.27 29.82 4.35
CA ALA A 393 20.76 31.01 3.68
C ALA A 393 19.23 31.12 3.76
N LEU A 394 18.50 30.00 3.76
CA LEU A 394 17.04 29.95 3.63
C LEU A 394 16.30 29.72 4.95
N CYS A 395 16.90 28.98 5.89
CA CYS A 395 16.28 28.64 7.17
C CYS A 395 16.65 29.68 8.24
N VAL A 396 16.22 30.92 8.01
CA VAL A 396 16.52 32.10 8.83
C VAL A 396 15.26 32.91 9.10
N ASP A 397 15.28 33.73 10.16
CA ASP A 397 14.15 34.57 10.58
C ASP A 397 13.56 35.37 9.39
N GLY A 398 12.25 35.23 9.19
CA GLY A 398 11.50 35.99 8.18
C GLY A 398 11.17 35.23 6.90
N HIS A 399 11.70 34.02 6.69
CA HIS A 399 11.21 33.10 5.66
C HIS A 399 10.04 32.25 6.18
N ASP A 400 9.22 31.71 5.27
CA ASP A 400 7.98 30.98 5.59
C ASP A 400 8.09 29.46 5.37
N PHE A 401 9.30 28.90 5.42
CA PHE A 401 9.52 27.45 5.34
C PHE A 401 8.96 26.73 6.58
N ILE A 402 8.15 25.69 6.34
CA ILE A 402 7.52 24.92 7.43
C ILE A 402 8.53 24.09 8.24
N SER A 403 9.64 23.70 7.60
CA SER A 403 10.72 22.94 8.21
C SER A 403 12.05 23.31 7.56
N SER A 404 13.16 22.98 8.21
CA SER A 404 14.49 23.12 7.63
C SER A 404 14.70 22.23 6.40
N TYR A 405 13.94 21.14 6.28
CA TYR A 405 13.99 20.25 5.13
C TYR A 405 13.31 20.87 3.90
N ALA A 406 12.26 21.67 4.10
CA ALA A 406 11.58 22.42 3.04
C ALA A 406 12.54 23.34 2.25
N THR A 407 13.63 23.81 2.87
CA THR A 407 14.63 24.64 2.16
C THR A 407 15.44 23.92 1.09
N THR A 408 15.34 22.59 1.01
CA THR A 408 16.13 21.77 0.08
C THR A 408 15.75 22.05 -1.37
N SER A 409 14.45 22.18 -1.64
CA SER A 409 13.95 22.53 -2.97
C SER A 409 12.46 22.94 -2.90
N PRO A 410 11.92 23.55 -3.96
CA PRO A 410 10.49 23.82 -4.04
C PRO A 410 9.59 22.57 -3.95
N GLU A 411 10.04 21.43 -4.47
CA GLU A 411 9.37 20.13 -4.35
C GLU A 411 9.23 19.73 -2.89
N GLU A 412 10.34 19.79 -2.14
CA GLU A 412 10.36 19.42 -0.72
C GLU A 412 9.58 20.42 0.14
N ASP A 413 9.59 21.71 -0.20
CA ASP A 413 8.76 22.71 0.47
C ASP A 413 7.27 22.47 0.28
N LEU A 414 6.84 22.13 -0.94
CA LEU A 414 5.45 21.74 -1.18
C LEU A 414 5.11 20.47 -0.41
N ALA A 415 5.98 19.46 -0.40
CA ALA A 415 5.73 18.17 0.22
C ALA A 415 5.63 18.25 1.76
N GLU A 416 6.57 18.96 2.39
CA GLU A 416 6.55 19.25 3.82
C GLU A 416 5.31 20.09 4.19
N SER A 417 5.00 21.11 3.40
CA SER A 417 3.84 21.97 3.63
C SER A 417 2.53 21.22 3.46
N PHE A 418 2.45 20.31 2.48
CA PHE A 418 1.28 19.48 2.23
C PHE A 418 1.05 18.49 3.37
N SER A 419 2.08 17.76 3.82
CA SER A 419 1.93 16.83 4.94
C SER A 419 1.52 17.55 6.23
N GLY A 420 2.13 18.71 6.51
CA GLY A 420 1.75 19.58 7.62
C GLY A 420 0.31 20.09 7.52
N TYR A 421 -0.14 20.45 6.31
CA TYR A 421 -1.51 20.88 6.05
C TYR A 421 -2.54 19.77 6.28
N VAL A 422 -2.32 18.58 5.74
CA VAL A 422 -3.24 17.43 5.84
C VAL A 422 -3.58 17.13 7.29
N TYR A 423 -2.57 17.05 8.16
CA TYR A 423 -2.75 16.69 9.57
C TYR A 423 -2.82 17.89 10.51
N SER A 424 -2.99 19.11 9.97
CA SER A 424 -3.08 20.35 10.75
C SER A 424 -1.95 20.44 11.79
N ALA A 425 -0.71 20.25 11.34
CA ALA A 425 0.47 20.24 12.20
C ALA A 425 0.61 21.57 12.95
N ASN A 426 1.15 21.51 14.16
CA ASN A 426 1.29 22.71 15.00
C ASN A 426 2.51 23.54 14.59
N VAL A 427 2.36 24.29 13.48
CA VAL A 427 3.41 25.12 12.87
C VAL A 427 2.99 26.58 12.80
N SER A 428 3.94 27.49 12.97
CA SER A 428 3.74 28.93 12.86
C SER A 428 3.91 29.42 11.42
N ASN A 429 3.33 30.58 11.10
CA ASN A 429 3.59 31.33 9.86
C ASN A 429 3.23 30.66 8.52
N GLN A 430 2.43 29.58 8.50
CA GLN A 430 2.06 28.86 7.27
C GLN A 430 0.74 29.30 6.62
N GLY A 431 0.15 30.43 7.04
CA GLY A 431 -1.21 30.83 6.65
C GLY A 431 -1.42 30.95 5.13
N ALA A 432 -0.45 31.52 4.39
CA ALA A 432 -0.56 31.70 2.95
C ALA A 432 -0.41 30.36 2.18
N LYS A 433 0.56 29.53 2.59
CA LYS A 433 0.78 28.18 2.05
C LYS A 433 -0.42 27.26 2.30
N PHE A 434 -1.02 27.31 3.48
CA PHE A 434 -2.24 26.55 3.75
C PHE A 434 -3.45 27.07 2.97
N ALA A 435 -3.55 28.40 2.76
CA ALA A 435 -4.59 28.98 1.91
C ALA A 435 -4.47 28.55 0.44
N PHE A 436 -3.25 28.26 -0.04
CA PHE A 436 -3.06 27.67 -1.37
C PHE A 436 -3.72 26.30 -1.46
N PHE A 437 -3.51 25.41 -0.49
CA PHE A 437 -4.17 24.09 -0.48
C PHE A 437 -5.68 24.21 -0.29
N ASP A 438 -6.17 25.16 0.51
CA ASP A 438 -7.61 25.45 0.64
C ASP A 438 -8.25 25.89 -0.69
N SER A 439 -7.48 26.52 -1.59
CA SER A 439 -7.96 26.93 -2.91
C SER A 439 -8.16 25.77 -3.89
N LYS A 440 -7.68 24.57 -3.55
CA LYS A 440 -7.73 23.36 -4.38
C LYS A 440 -8.66 22.33 -3.72
N PRO A 441 -9.91 22.16 -4.20
CA PRO A 441 -10.89 21.29 -3.53
C PRO A 441 -10.38 19.88 -3.24
N GLU A 442 -9.67 19.27 -4.19
CA GLU A 442 -9.05 17.95 -4.09
C GLU A 442 -7.96 17.87 -3.01
N LEU A 443 -7.15 18.91 -2.83
CA LEU A 443 -6.12 18.95 -1.77
C LEU A 443 -6.74 19.28 -0.41
N LYS A 444 -7.72 20.18 -0.37
CA LYS A 444 -8.52 20.47 0.83
C LYS A 444 -9.24 19.23 1.37
N ALA A 445 -9.71 18.36 0.48
CA ALA A 445 -10.40 17.14 0.89
C ALA A 445 -9.52 16.20 1.74
N TYR A 446 -8.19 16.20 1.57
CA TYR A 446 -7.29 15.43 2.44
C TYR A 446 -7.40 15.87 3.90
N ARG A 447 -7.24 17.18 4.16
CA ARG A 447 -7.34 17.74 5.51
C ARG A 447 -8.73 17.52 6.10
N ASP A 448 -9.78 17.75 5.31
CA ASP A 448 -11.15 17.58 5.78
C ASP A 448 -11.45 16.11 6.14
N ARG A 449 -10.93 15.14 5.37
CA ARG A 449 -10.99 13.70 5.71
C ARG A 449 -10.18 13.38 6.97
N ALA A 450 -8.94 13.85 7.09
CA ALA A 450 -8.10 13.64 8.28
C ALA A 450 -8.77 14.20 9.56
N GLN A 451 -9.35 15.38 9.47
CA GLN A 451 -10.14 16.00 10.56
C GLN A 451 -11.33 15.14 10.96
N SER A 452 -12.02 14.50 10.01
CA SER A 452 -13.16 13.62 10.31
C SER A 452 -12.77 12.38 11.12
N PHE A 453 -11.52 11.94 11.02
CA PHE A 453 -10.95 10.85 11.82
C PHE A 453 -10.29 11.32 13.13
N GLY A 454 -10.24 12.64 13.38
CA GLY A 454 -9.52 13.22 14.51
C GLY A 454 -8.00 13.21 14.36
N TRP A 455 -7.48 13.01 13.15
CA TRP A 455 -6.04 12.99 12.85
C TRP A 455 -5.55 14.42 12.60
N THR A 456 -5.48 15.19 13.68
CA THR A 456 -5.17 16.63 13.64
C THR A 456 -4.21 17.03 14.74
N GLY A 457 -3.51 18.16 14.58
CA GLY A 457 -2.65 18.71 15.63
C GLY A 457 -1.37 17.90 15.80
N TYR A 458 -0.88 17.30 14.71
CA TYR A 458 0.33 16.51 14.74
C TYR A 458 1.53 17.39 15.14
N THR A 459 2.37 16.85 16.02
CA THR A 459 3.58 17.52 16.54
C THR A 459 4.85 16.82 16.06
N GLY A 460 4.81 16.20 14.87
CA GLY A 460 5.92 15.43 14.29
C GLY A 460 7.17 16.28 13.99
N SER A 461 8.17 15.66 13.38
CA SER A 461 9.55 16.17 13.27
C SER A 461 9.78 17.23 12.18
N LEU A 462 8.78 18.09 11.94
CA LEU A 462 8.93 19.31 11.16
C LEU A 462 9.87 20.25 11.93
N ASP A 463 11.17 20.05 11.78
CA ASP A 463 12.24 20.78 12.44
C ASP A 463 12.21 22.24 11.97
N GLN A 464 11.43 23.08 12.66
CA GLN A 464 11.06 24.42 12.23
C GLN A 464 12.29 25.31 12.05
N CYS A 465 12.25 26.15 11.03
CA CYS A 465 13.18 27.26 10.94
C CYS A 465 12.92 28.28 12.06
N PRO A 466 13.95 29.04 12.48
CA PRO A 466 13.86 30.04 13.55
C PRO A 466 12.72 31.06 13.43
#